data_AF-A0A955CDB8-F1
#
_entry.id   AF-A0A955CDB8-F1
#
_cell.length_a   1.000
_cell.length_b   1.000
_cell.length_c   1.000
_cell.angle_alpha   90.00
_cell.angle_beta   90.00
_cell.angle_gamma   90.00
#
_symmetry.space_group_name_H-M   'P 1'
#
loop_
_entity.id
_entity.type
_entity.pdbx_description
1 polymer ?
#
loop_
_entity_poly.entity_id
_entity_poly.type
_entity_poly.pdbx_seq_one_letter_code
_entity_poly.pdbx_strand_id
1 'polypeptide(L)'
;AAACALLCLAIWLGACAGLALIGEKDAELGTLLIVAGHLYVTCLCIVGLSMATSGMSNRRSVSIGICFFYVFYSFVLNVLEAFWPAAERIGFTGFMHFYKPLPIARDAAWQWGNLGILMSAGLIIWVIGWLRFAQRDLPGA
;
A
#
# COMPACT_ATOMS: atom_id res chain seq x y z
N ALA A 1 -5.38 -10.03 1.93
CA ALA A 1 -4.73 -10.53 0.69
C ALA A 1 -5.75 -10.72 -0.45
N ALA A 2 -6.75 -11.60 -0.32
CA ALA A 2 -7.71 -11.88 -1.41
C ALA A 2 -8.45 -10.64 -1.95
N ALA A 3 -8.94 -9.76 -1.07
CA ALA A 3 -9.58 -8.51 -1.49
C ALA A 3 -8.62 -7.56 -2.24
N CYS A 4 -7.34 -7.50 -1.83
CA CYS A 4 -6.32 -6.71 -2.53
C CYS A 4 -6.01 -7.30 -3.91
N ALA A 5 -5.92 -8.62 -4.01
CA ALA A 5 -5.73 -9.30 -5.28
C ALA A 5 -6.90 -9.01 -6.24
N LEU A 6 -8.14 -9.09 -5.76
CA LEU A 6 -9.33 -8.74 -6.54
C LEU A 6 -9.33 -7.28 -6.98
N LEU A 7 -8.95 -6.35 -6.09
CA LEU A 7 -8.87 -4.93 -6.42
C LEU A 7 -7.79 -4.64 -7.48
N CYS A 8 -6.60 -5.24 -7.33
CA CYS A 8 -5.53 -5.11 -8.32
C CYS A 8 -5.90 -5.74 -9.66
N LEU A 9 -6.57 -6.89 -9.65
CA LEU A 9 -7.09 -7.53 -10.86
C LEU A 9 -8.17 -6.67 -11.52
N ALA A 10 -9.09 -6.08 -10.74
CA ALA A 10 -10.13 -5.19 -11.27
C ALA A 10 -9.52 -3.93 -11.91
N ILE A 11 -8.49 -3.34 -11.29
CA ILE A 11 -7.76 -2.20 -11.85
C ILE A 11 -7.03 -2.59 -13.13
N TRP A 12 -6.35 -3.75 -13.14
CA TRP A 12 -5.64 -4.24 -14.31
C TRP A 12 -6.60 -4.56 -15.47
N LEU A 13 -7.71 -5.26 -15.20
CA LEU A 13 -8.76 -5.55 -16.19
C LEU A 13 -9.41 -4.26 -16.71
N GLY A 14 -9.69 -3.30 -15.83
CA GLY A 14 -10.23 -2.00 -16.21
C GLY A 14 -9.28 -1.22 -17.11
N ALA A 15 -7.98 -1.25 -16.82
CA ALA A 15 -6.97 -0.63 -17.67
C ALA A 15 -6.86 -1.33 -19.04
N CYS A 16 -6.89 -2.67 -19.07
CA CYS A 16 -6.90 -3.44 -20.32
C CYS A 16 -8.15 -3.12 -21.16
N ALA A 17 -9.33 -3.04 -20.53
CA ALA A 17 -10.56 -2.66 -21.20
C ALA A 17 -10.51 -1.22 -21.74
N GLY A 18 -9.95 -0.27 -20.97
CA GLY A 18 -9.75 1.11 -21.40
C GLY A 18 -8.85 1.22 -22.63
N LEU A 19 -7.74 0.48 -22.66
CA LEU A 19 -6.84 0.44 -23.82
C LEU A 19 -7.51 -0.17 -25.05
N ALA A 20 -8.28 -1.25 -24.87
CA ALA A 20 -9.05 -1.86 -25.95
C ALA A 20 -10.10 -0.90 -26.55
N LEU A 21 -10.70 -0.04 -25.72
CA LEU A 21 -11.68 0.96 -26.16
C LEU A 21 -11.06 2.16 -26.88
N ILE A 22 -9.90 2.63 -26.42
CA ILE A 22 -9.18 3.76 -27.04
C ILE A 22 -8.46 3.32 -28.33
N GLY A 23 -8.20 2.02 -28.50
CA GLY A 23 -7.54 1.47 -29.69
C GLY A 23 -6.03 1.72 -29.72
N GLU A 24 -5.46 2.16 -28.59
CA GLU A 24 -4.03 2.43 -28.43
C GLU A 24 -3.29 1.10 -28.24
N LYS A 25 -2.57 0.65 -29.27
CA LYS A 25 -1.86 -0.65 -29.27
C LYS A 25 -0.46 -0.59 -28.66
N ASP A 26 0.08 0.60 -28.43
CA ASP A 26 1.45 0.80 -27.95
C ASP A 26 1.57 0.75 -26.43
N ALA A 27 0.47 0.57 -25.71
CA ALA A 27 0.51 0.39 -24.27
C ALA A 27 1.10 -1.00 -23.95
N GLU A 28 2.34 -1.00 -23.45
CA GLU A 28 3.00 -2.20 -22.96
C GLU A 28 2.25 -2.76 -21.74
N LEU A 29 1.45 -3.81 -21.98
CA LEU A 29 0.76 -4.58 -20.93
C LEU A 29 1.70 -5.03 -19.81
N GLY A 30 2.99 -5.21 -20.11
CA GLY A 30 4.04 -5.48 -19.14
C GLY A 30 4.20 -4.37 -18.11
N THR A 31 4.25 -3.11 -18.54
CA THR A 31 4.36 -1.94 -17.66
C THR A 31 3.14 -1.81 -16.76
N LEU A 32 1.94 -2.07 -17.28
CA LEU A 32 0.70 -2.13 -16.50
C LEU A 32 0.75 -3.18 -15.40
N LEU A 33 1.27 -4.37 -15.71
CA LEU A 33 1.43 -5.45 -14.75
C LEU A 33 2.46 -5.09 -13.65
N ILE A 34 3.54 -4.40 -14.01
CA ILE A 34 4.55 -3.92 -13.05
C ILE A 34 3.94 -2.90 -12.08
N VAL A 35 3.19 -1.92 -12.58
CA VAL A 35 2.50 -0.92 -11.74
C VAL A 35 1.48 -1.61 -10.82
N ALA A 36 0.67 -2.53 -11.36
CA ALA A 36 -0.29 -3.30 -10.57
C ALA A 36 0.38 -4.14 -9.48
N GLY A 37 1.56 -4.72 -9.76
CA GLY A 37 2.37 -5.44 -8.79
C GLY A 37 2.83 -4.56 -7.62
N HIS A 38 3.32 -3.35 -7.90
CA HIS A 38 3.70 -2.39 -6.86
C HIS A 38 2.50 -1.93 -6.03
N LEU A 39 1.35 -1.74 -6.67
CA LEU A 39 0.12 -1.40 -5.99
C LEU A 39 -0.31 -2.55 -5.05
N TYR A 40 -0.21 -3.80 -5.50
CA TYR A 40 -0.55 -4.97 -4.69
C TYR A 40 0.28 -5.05 -3.40
N VAL A 41 1.60 -4.85 -3.50
CA VAL A 41 2.48 -4.87 -2.32
C VAL A 41 2.16 -3.70 -1.38
N THR A 42 1.88 -2.51 -1.93
CA THR A 42 1.41 -1.36 -1.14
C THR A 42 0.12 -1.68 -0.39
N CYS A 43 -0.85 -2.31 -1.06
CA CYS A 43 -2.09 -2.74 -0.43
C CYS A 43 -1.86 -3.78 0.68
N LEU A 44 -0.92 -4.72 0.50
CA LEU A 44 -0.57 -5.67 1.56
C LEU A 44 -0.01 -4.97 2.81
N CYS A 45 0.81 -3.94 2.63
CA CYS A 45 1.31 -3.14 3.75
C CYS A 45 0.16 -2.44 4.51
N ILE A 46 -0.77 -1.82 3.78
CA ILE A 46 -1.96 -1.17 4.36
C ILE A 46 -2.85 -2.19 5.08
N VAL A 47 -3.02 -3.40 4.53
CA VAL A 47 -3.76 -4.47 5.19
C VAL A 47 -3.06 -4.93 6.47
N GLY A 48 -1.74 -5.06 6.46
CA GLY A 48 -0.95 -5.38 7.66
C GLY A 48 -1.18 -4.36 8.77
N LEU A 49 -1.13 -3.07 8.42
CA LEU A 49 -1.47 -1.98 9.35
C LEU A 49 -2.90 -2.07 9.86
N SER A 50 -3.86 -2.28 8.97
CA SER A 50 -5.28 -2.38 9.35
C SER A 50 -5.55 -3.56 10.28
N MET A 51 -4.91 -4.71 10.04
CA MET A 51 -5.00 -5.86 10.94
C MET A 51 -4.35 -5.58 12.29
N ALA A 52 -3.20 -4.91 12.31
CA ALA A 52 -2.53 -4.56 13.55
C ALA A 52 -3.35 -3.59 14.41
N THR A 53 -3.87 -2.51 13.81
CA THR A 53 -4.70 -1.54 14.53
C THR A 53 -6.03 -2.14 14.98
N SER A 54 -6.59 -3.08 14.20
CA SER A 54 -7.79 -3.83 14.58
C SER A 54 -7.52 -4.78 15.75
N GLY A 55 -6.39 -5.50 15.75
CA GLY A 55 -6.03 -6.41 16.86
C GLY A 55 -5.73 -5.67 18.17
N MET A 56 -5.20 -4.45 18.08
CA MET A 56 -4.86 -3.64 19.26
C MET A 56 -6.03 -2.86 19.85
N SER A 57 -7.10 -2.58 19.09
CA SER A 57 -8.16 -1.68 19.53
C SER A 57 -9.46 -2.40 19.89
N ASN A 58 -10.12 -2.00 20.98
CA ASN A 58 -11.45 -2.52 21.35
C ASN A 58 -12.59 -1.88 20.55
N ARG A 59 -12.35 -0.68 20.00
CA ARG A 59 -13.36 0.13 19.31
C ARG A 59 -13.01 0.22 17.84
N ARG A 60 -13.90 -0.27 16.97
CA ARG A 60 -13.72 -0.26 15.52
C ARG A 60 -13.48 1.14 14.96
N SER A 61 -14.11 2.17 15.53
CA SER A 61 -13.93 3.57 15.12
C SER A 61 -12.50 4.07 15.33
N VAL A 62 -11.82 3.62 16.39
CA VAL A 62 -10.43 3.99 16.67
C VAL A 62 -9.48 3.36 15.65
N SER A 63 -9.65 2.06 15.33
CA SER A 63 -8.85 1.41 14.30
C SER A 63 -8.98 2.08 12.94
N ILE A 64 -10.22 2.42 12.54
CA ILE A 64 -10.50 3.13 11.30
C ILE A 64 -9.81 4.51 11.31
N GLY A 65 -9.93 5.26 12.42
CA GLY A 65 -9.29 6.56 12.58
C GLY A 65 -7.77 6.50 12.44
N ILE A 66 -7.12 5.51 13.04
CA ILE A 66 -5.66 5.33 12.95
C ILE A 66 -5.24 5.01 11.51
N CYS A 67 -5.93 4.08 10.84
CA CYS A 67 -5.62 3.73 9.46
C CYS A 67 -5.81 4.94 8.52
N PHE A 68 -6.92 5.66 8.67
CA PHE A 68 -7.18 6.86 7.88
C PHE A 68 -6.12 7.94 8.12
N PHE A 69 -5.80 8.22 9.38
CA PHE A 69 -4.78 9.18 9.74
C PHE A 69 -3.41 8.81 9.13
N TYR A 70 -3.02 7.54 9.16
CA TYR A 70 -1.73 7.12 8.59
C TYR A 70 -1.68 7.24 7.06
N VAL A 71 -2.79 6.92 6.37
CA VAL A 71 -2.91 7.14 4.91
C VAL A 71 -2.84 8.64 4.60
N PHE A 72 -3.58 9.46 5.35
CA PHE A 72 -3.56 10.91 5.20
C PHE A 72 -2.18 11.50 5.47
N TYR A 73 -1.52 11.06 6.53
CA TYR A 73 -0.14 11.42 6.87
C TYR A 73 0.83 11.07 5.73
N SER A 74 0.74 9.86 5.19
CA SER A 74 1.58 9.42 4.07
C SER A 74 1.36 10.27 2.83
N PHE A 75 0.11 10.66 2.56
CA PHE A 75 -0.24 11.56 1.46
C PHE A 75 0.34 12.97 1.68
N VAL A 76 0.13 13.56 2.86
CA VAL A 76 0.67 14.89 3.19
C VAL A 76 2.19 14.90 3.07
N LEU A 77 2.88 13.90 3.60
CA LEU A 77 4.33 13.78 3.45
C LEU A 77 4.77 13.69 2.00
N ASN A 78 4.08 12.87 1.19
CA ASN A 78 4.42 12.73 -0.23
C ASN A 78 4.30 14.06 -0.98
N VAL A 79 3.28 14.87 -0.67
CA VAL A 79 3.15 16.22 -1.22
C VAL A 79 4.26 17.13 -0.69
N LEU A 80 4.56 17.07 0.62
CA LEU A 80 5.57 17.92 1.24
C LEU A 80 6.98 17.64 0.74
N GLU A 81 7.32 16.38 0.44
CA GLU A 81 8.60 15.98 -0.18
C GLU A 81 8.86 16.73 -1.49
N ALA A 82 7.82 17.03 -2.26
CA ALA A 82 7.97 17.73 -3.54
C ALA A 82 8.33 19.22 -3.36
N PHE A 83 8.02 19.82 -2.21
CA PHE A 83 8.17 21.27 -1.98
C PHE A 83 9.18 21.61 -0.88
N TRP A 84 9.50 20.68 0.02
CA TRP A 84 10.31 20.95 1.20
C TRP A 84 11.38 19.87 1.42
N PRO A 85 12.67 20.16 1.19
CA PRO A 85 13.76 19.18 1.34
C PRO A 85 13.90 18.57 2.73
N ALA A 86 13.44 19.27 3.78
CA ALA A 86 13.43 18.71 5.13
C ALA A 86 12.45 17.53 5.27
N ALA A 87 11.35 17.54 4.49
CA ALA A 87 10.36 16.47 4.48
C ALA A 87 10.92 15.18 3.86
N GLU A 88 11.89 15.27 2.95
CA GLU A 88 12.57 14.10 2.37
C GLU A 88 13.20 13.20 3.45
N ARG A 89 13.73 13.81 4.52
CA ARG A 89 14.35 13.08 5.62
C ARG A 89 13.37 12.24 6.44
N ILE A 90 12.08 12.61 6.44
CA ILE A 90 11.02 11.88 7.17
C ILE A 90 10.09 11.11 6.22
N GLY A 91 10.26 11.31 4.92
CA GLY A 91 9.45 10.71 3.85
C GLY A 91 9.36 9.19 3.93
N PHE A 92 10.48 8.54 4.29
CA PHE A 92 10.58 7.09 4.45
C PHE A 92 9.57 6.47 5.44
N THR A 93 8.93 7.28 6.29
CA THR A 93 7.90 6.82 7.23
C THR A 93 6.54 6.58 6.58
N GLY A 94 6.27 7.18 5.43
CA GLY A 94 5.04 7.02 4.66
C GLY A 94 5.20 5.99 3.54
N PHE A 95 4.23 5.09 3.36
CA PHE A 95 4.29 4.09 2.28
C PHE A 95 4.29 4.72 0.88
N MET A 96 3.75 5.93 0.72
CA MET A 96 3.74 6.67 -0.54
C MET A 96 5.14 7.12 -1.00
N HIS A 97 6.13 7.15 -0.10
CA HIS A 97 7.52 7.40 -0.48
C HIS A 97 8.06 6.29 -1.40
N PHE A 98 7.66 5.04 -1.14
CA PHE A 98 8.12 3.86 -1.86
C PHE A 98 7.24 3.49 -3.07
N TYR A 99 6.00 3.99 -3.11
CA TYR A 99 5.08 3.79 -4.24
C TYR A 99 4.96 5.07 -5.08
N LYS A 100 5.85 5.22 -6.07
CA LYS A 100 5.85 6.34 -7.02
C LYS A 100 5.43 5.85 -8.42
N PRO A 101 4.15 5.95 -8.80
CA PRO A 101 3.64 5.31 -10.01
C PRO A 101 4.23 5.89 -11.31
N LEU A 102 4.51 7.20 -11.37
CA LEU A 102 5.12 7.83 -12.55
C LEU A 102 6.51 7.25 -12.86
N PRO A 103 7.47 7.25 -11.91
CA PRO A 103 8.76 6.59 -12.12
C PRO A 103 8.64 5.10 -12.48
N ILE A 104 7.75 4.37 -11.81
CA ILE A 104 7.55 2.92 -12.09
C ILE A 104 7.06 2.71 -13.53
N ALA A 105 6.10 3.52 -13.98
CA ALA A 105 5.58 3.45 -15.34
C ALA A 105 6.60 3.91 -16.39
N ARG A 106 7.42 4.91 -16.07
CA ARG A 106 8.47 5.44 -16.97
C ARG A 106 9.61 4.45 -17.17
N ASP A 107 10.09 3.85 -16.10
CA ASP A 107 11.28 2.99 -16.13
C ASP A 107 10.95 1.54 -16.53
N ALA A 108 9.66 1.17 -16.53
CA ALA A 108 9.15 -0.16 -16.87
C ALA A 108 9.90 -1.31 -16.16
N ALA A 109 10.38 -1.06 -14.94
CA ALA A 109 11.25 -1.96 -14.20
C ALA A 109 10.74 -2.22 -12.78
N TRP A 110 11.04 -3.41 -12.27
CA TRP A 110 10.74 -3.78 -10.89
C TRP A 110 11.67 -3.08 -9.91
N GLN A 111 11.13 -2.22 -9.05
CA GLN A 111 11.90 -1.54 -8.00
C GLN A 111 12.01 -2.43 -6.76
N TRP A 112 12.77 -3.52 -6.87
CA TRP A 112 12.89 -4.56 -5.83
C TRP A 112 13.25 -4.03 -4.45
N GLY A 113 14.07 -2.97 -4.37
CA GLY A 113 14.41 -2.32 -3.10
C GLY A 113 13.18 -1.75 -2.38
N ASN A 114 12.39 -0.93 -3.09
CA ASN A 114 11.17 -0.32 -2.56
C ASN A 114 10.13 -1.38 -2.19
N LEU A 115 9.96 -2.39 -3.04
CA LEU A 115 9.04 -3.52 -2.80
C LEU A 115 9.45 -4.32 -1.56
N GLY A 116 10.74 -4.60 -1.40
CA GLY A 116 11.27 -5.32 -0.24
C GLY A 116 11.01 -4.57 1.07
N ILE A 117 11.23 -3.24 1.09
CA ILE A 117 10.95 -2.40 2.24
C ILE A 117 9.45 -2.42 2.57
N LEU A 118 8.59 -2.24 1.57
CA LEU A 118 7.15 -2.20 1.77
C LEU A 118 6.58 -3.54 2.25
N MET A 119 7.07 -4.64 1.66
CA MET A 119 6.66 -6.00 2.03
C MET A 119 7.13 -6.37 3.43
N SER A 120 8.40 -6.07 3.76
CA SER A 120 8.94 -6.33 5.11
C SER A 120 8.27 -5.48 6.18
N ALA A 121 8.04 -4.18 5.92
CA ALA A 121 7.32 -3.30 6.84
C ALA A 121 5.89 -3.79 7.08
N GLY A 122 5.17 -4.15 6.01
CA GLY A 122 3.82 -4.73 6.11
C GLY A 122 3.80 -6.03 6.92
N LEU A 123 4.76 -6.93 6.67
CA LEU A 123 4.88 -8.19 7.40
C LEU A 123 5.20 -7.97 8.88
N ILE A 124 6.14 -7.08 9.21
CA ILE A 124 6.51 -6.75 10.59
C ILE A 124 5.30 -6.18 11.34
N ILE A 125 4.60 -5.21 10.76
CA ILE A 125 3.40 -4.60 11.36
C ILE A 125 2.32 -5.66 11.57
N TRP A 126 2.09 -6.52 10.57
CA TRP A 126 1.14 -7.62 10.66
C TRP A 126 1.49 -8.61 11.78
N VAL A 127 2.76 -9.03 11.88
CA VAL A 127 3.24 -9.93 12.95
C VAL A 127 3.06 -9.29 14.33
N ILE A 128 3.39 -8.00 14.49
CA ILE A 128 3.16 -7.26 15.75
C ILE A 128 1.67 -7.29 16.12
N GLY A 129 0.81 -7.02 15.14
CA GLY A 129 -0.65 -7.10 15.29
C GLY A 129 -1.13 -8.46 15.75
N TRP A 130 -0.63 -9.52 15.09
CA TRP A 130 -0.94 -10.91 15.42
C TRP A 130 -0.50 -11.28 16.84
N LEU A 131 0.73 -10.96 17.22
CA LEU A 131 1.26 -11.25 18.56
C LEU A 131 0.44 -10.56 19.65
N ARG A 132 0.07 -9.28 19.44
CA ARG A 132 -0.79 -8.55 20.37
C ARG A 132 -2.18 -9.14 20.45
N PHE A 133 -2.74 -9.57 19.31
CA PHE A 133 -4.04 -10.23 19.29
C PHE A 133 -4.02 -11.57 20.05
N ALA A 134 -2.97 -12.38 19.88
CA ALA A 134 -2.82 -13.66 20.56
C ALA A 134 -2.65 -13.52 22.09
N GLN A 135 -2.16 -12.38 22.57
CA GLN A 135 -2.03 -12.06 23.99
C GLN A 135 -3.30 -11.47 24.60
N ARG A 136 -4.35 -11.20 23.82
CA ARG A 136 -5.60 -10.66 24.36
C ARG A 136 -6.43 -11.78 24.92
N ASP A 137 -6.53 -11.80 26.25
CA ASP A 137 -7.54 -12.59 26.94
C ASP A 137 -8.93 -12.09 26.51
N LEU A 138 -9.64 -12.89 25.73
CA LEU A 138 -11.05 -12.67 25.48
C LEU A 138 -11.78 -12.97 26.81
N PRO A 139 -12.58 -12.04 27.36
CA PRO A 139 -13.41 -12.37 28.51
C PRO A 139 -14.23 -13.61 28.17
N GLY A 140 -13.99 -14.69 28.91
CA GLY A 140 -14.75 -15.93 28.77
C GLY A 140 -16.24 -15.61 28.89
N ALA A 141 -17.01 -16.12 27.93
CA ALA A 141 -18.46 -16.05 27.94
C ALA A 141 -19.06 -16.61 29.24
#